data_AF-A0A3M1ZXR1-F1
#
_entry.id   AF-A0A3M1ZXR1-F1
#
_cell.length_a   1.000
_cell.length_b   1.000
_cell.length_c   1.000
_cell.angle_alpha   90.00
_cell.angle_beta   90.00
_cell.angle_gamma   90.00
#
_symmetry.space_group_name_H-M   'P 1'
#
loop_
_entity.id
_entity.type
_entity.pdbx_description
1 polymer ?
#
loop_
_entity_poly.entity_id
_entity_poly.type
_entity_poly.pdbx_seq_one_letter_code
_entity_poly.pdbx_strand_id
1 'polypeptide(L)'
;MILRQLFDYETYTYTYLVACERTRKAALIDPVREQIDRDLRLVEELGLELVYVLDTHVHADHVTAAGPLSDRTGAKTVGGGGASCTDVVVGHGDTLELGELTIEVLATPGHTDDSLSFKI
;
A
#
# COMPACT_ATOMS: atom_id res chain seq x y z
N MET A 1 7.90 -7.46 13.26
CA MET A 1 7.12 -6.71 12.23
C MET A 1 6.39 -5.57 12.93
N ILE A 2 6.32 -4.39 12.30
CA ILE A 2 5.46 -3.29 12.75
C ILE A 2 4.18 -3.32 11.92
N LEU A 3 3.02 -3.24 12.58
CA LEU A 3 1.71 -3.10 11.96
C LEU A 3 0.96 -1.94 12.62
N ARG A 4 0.39 -1.05 11.81
CA ARG A 4 -0.56 -0.02 12.26
C ARG A 4 -1.76 -0.03 11.32
N GLN A 5 -2.95 0.00 11.91
CA GLN A 5 -4.20 0.22 11.21
C GLN A 5 -4.58 1.69 11.41
N LEU A 6 -4.88 2.37 10.32
CA LEU A 6 -5.35 3.74 10.27
C LEU A 6 -6.74 3.75 9.65
N PHE A 7 -7.57 4.70 10.05
CA PHE A 7 -8.96 4.75 9.62
C PHE A 7 -9.27 6.13 9.06
N ASP A 8 -9.87 6.17 7.87
CA ASP A 8 -10.49 7.35 7.31
C ASP A 8 -11.99 7.36 7.63
N TYR A 9 -12.47 8.44 8.27
CA TYR A 9 -13.87 8.52 8.71
C TYR A 9 -14.81 9.04 7.62
N GLU A 10 -14.31 9.59 6.50
CA GLU A 10 -15.16 10.07 5.40
C GLU A 10 -15.55 8.91 4.48
N THR A 11 -14.61 8.01 4.20
CA THR A 11 -14.78 6.90 3.24
C THR A 11 -14.92 5.56 3.94
N TYR A 12 -14.69 5.51 5.26
CA TYR A 12 -14.65 4.28 6.06
C TYR A 12 -13.54 3.30 5.61
N THR A 13 -12.51 3.82 4.93
CA THR A 13 -11.37 3.03 4.45
C THR A 13 -10.41 2.74 5.61
N TYR A 14 -9.94 1.50 5.68
CA TYR A 14 -8.78 1.15 6.48
C TYR A 14 -7.51 1.23 5.63
N THR A 15 -6.54 2.01 6.10
CA THR A 15 -5.18 2.01 5.57
C THR A 15 -4.29 1.23 6.52
N TYR A 16 -3.41 0.36 6.00
CA TYR A 16 -2.46 -0.39 6.82
C TYR A 16 -1.03 0.03 6.54
N LEU A 17 -0.28 0.37 7.58
CA LEU A 17 1.17 0.52 7.53
C LEU A 17 1.83 -0.76 8.03
N VAL A 18 2.60 -1.41 7.17
CA VAL A 18 3.37 -2.62 7.48
C VAL A 18 4.84 -2.32 7.31
N ALA A 19 5.69 -2.75 8.25
CA ALA A 19 7.13 -2.54 8.12
C ALA A 19 7.98 -3.66 8.72
N CYS A 20 9.16 -3.86 8.11
CA CYS A 20 10.22 -4.68 8.67
C CYS A 20 10.92 -3.92 9.81
N GLU A 21 10.95 -4.50 11.01
CA GLU A 21 11.56 -3.85 12.17
C GLU A 21 13.06 -3.64 12.03
N ARG A 22 13.76 -4.58 11.36
CA ARG A 22 15.21 -4.58 11.20
C ARG A 22 15.68 -3.63 10.10
N THR A 23 15.09 -3.70 8.91
CA THR A 23 15.52 -2.86 7.77
C THR A 23 14.82 -1.51 7.71
N ARG A 24 13.76 -1.31 8.50
CA ARG A 24 12.90 -0.11 8.50
C ARG A 24 12.11 0.13 7.21
N LYS A 25 12.21 -0.75 6.21
CA LYS A 25 11.40 -0.69 4.99
C LYS A 25 9.92 -0.91 5.30
N ALA A 26 9.06 -0.07 4.73
CA ALA A 26 7.64 -0.03 4.98
C ALA A 26 6.81 0.01 3.68
N ALA A 27 5.58 -0.49 3.79
CA ALA A 27 4.53 -0.40 2.79
C ALA A 27 3.26 0.19 3.41
N LEU A 28 2.58 1.04 2.64
CA LEU A 28 1.20 1.45 2.94
C LEU A 28 0.25 0.69 2.02
N ILE A 29 -0.84 0.17 2.58
CA ILE A 29 -1.89 -0.55 1.87
C ILE A 29 -3.16 0.29 1.91
N ASP A 30 -3.74 0.57 0.74
CA ASP A 30 -4.94 1.38 0.52
C ASP A 30 -4.89 2.76 1.22
N PRO A 31 -3.88 3.61 0.95
CA PRO A 31 -3.82 4.94 1.54
C PRO A 31 -4.77 5.92 0.85
N VAL A 32 -5.43 6.76 1.63
CA VAL A 32 -6.42 7.75 1.17
C VAL A 32 -5.75 9.10 0.91
N ARG A 33 -6.05 9.76 -0.22
CA ARG A 33 -5.42 11.03 -0.63
C ARG A 33 -5.51 12.13 0.43
N GLU A 34 -6.65 12.24 1.09
CA GLU A 34 -6.92 13.23 2.13
C GLU A 34 -6.07 12.98 3.40
N GLN A 35 -5.50 11.77 3.55
CA GLN A 35 -4.74 11.34 4.72
C GLN A 35 -3.21 11.33 4.52
N ILE A 36 -2.70 11.82 3.37
CA ILE A 36 -1.26 11.81 3.06
C ILE A 36 -0.39 12.38 4.20
N ASP A 37 -0.78 13.54 4.76
CA ASP A 37 0.02 14.17 5.81
C ASP A 37 -0.01 13.38 7.13
N ARG A 38 -1.12 12.69 7.43
CA ARG A 38 -1.21 11.77 8.58
C ARG A 38 -0.24 10.60 8.37
N ASP A 39 -0.29 10.00 7.19
CA ASP A 39 0.44 8.77 6.89
C ASP A 39 1.96 9.02 6.83
N LEU A 40 2.39 10.10 6.17
CA LEU A 40 3.80 10.48 6.10
C LEU A 40 4.38 10.85 7.48
N ARG A 41 3.62 11.56 8.31
CA ARG A 41 4.07 11.86 9.69
C ARG A 41 4.29 10.59 10.48
N LEU A 42 3.39 9.60 10.37
CA LEU A 42 3.56 8.34 11.08
C LEU A 42 4.79 7.55 10.58
N VAL A 43 5.04 7.55 9.26
CA VAL A 43 6.24 6.95 8.67
C VAL A 43 7.51 7.62 9.21
N GLU A 44 7.52 8.95 9.29
CA GLU A 44 8.64 9.75 9.82
C GLU A 44 8.86 9.53 11.32
N GLU A 45 7.80 9.62 12.15
CA GLU A 45 7.86 9.43 13.60
C GLU A 45 8.37 8.03 13.97
N LEU A 46 8.01 7.03 13.17
CA LEU A 46 8.50 5.68 13.33
C LEU A 46 9.89 5.48 12.71
N GLY A 47 10.47 6.43 11.99
CA GLY A 47 11.77 6.27 11.33
C GLY A 47 11.76 5.12 10.33
N LEU A 48 10.77 5.13 9.43
CA LEU A 48 10.56 4.13 8.39
C LEU A 48 10.89 4.68 7.00
N GLU A 49 11.31 3.80 6.10
CA GLU A 49 11.49 4.10 4.68
C GLU A 49 10.31 3.51 3.91
N LEU A 50 9.42 4.37 3.40
CA LEU A 50 8.30 3.93 2.58
C LEU A 50 8.81 3.52 1.19
N VAL A 51 8.80 2.21 0.90
CA VAL A 51 9.31 1.65 -0.37
C VAL A 51 8.20 1.18 -1.31
N TYR A 52 7.01 0.87 -0.77
CA TYR A 52 5.84 0.47 -1.54
C TYR A 52 4.58 1.19 -1.10
N VAL A 53 3.71 1.45 -2.07
CA VAL A 53 2.31 1.78 -1.84
C VAL A 53 1.48 0.78 -2.62
N LEU A 54 0.71 -0.03 -1.90
CA LEU A 54 -0.06 -1.14 -2.44
C LEU A 54 -1.54 -0.74 -2.46
N ASP A 55 -2.18 -0.83 -3.63
CA ASP A 55 -3.63 -0.79 -3.73
C ASP A 55 -4.16 -2.21 -3.92
N THR A 56 -5.15 -2.60 -3.12
CA THR A 56 -5.83 -3.90 -3.25
C THR A 56 -6.65 -3.98 -4.52
N HIS A 57 -7.19 -2.86 -4.99
CA HIS A 57 -7.95 -2.73 -6.22
C HIS A 57 -8.07 -1.24 -6.60
N VAL A 58 -8.60 -0.94 -7.79
CA VAL A 58 -9.06 0.42 -8.09
C VAL A 58 -10.31 0.74 -7.26
N HIS A 59 -10.15 1.64 -6.29
CA HIS A 59 -11.20 2.06 -5.35
C HIS A 59 -12.27 2.92 -6.00
N ALA A 60 -13.52 2.77 -5.55
CA ALA A 60 -14.68 3.54 -6.03
C ALA A 60 -15.24 4.53 -5.01
N ASP A 61 -14.80 4.41 -3.75
CA ASP A 61 -15.24 5.19 -2.59
C ASP A 61 -14.29 6.35 -2.25
N HIS A 62 -13.00 6.24 -2.59
CA HIS A 62 -11.98 7.24 -2.29
C HIS A 62 -10.93 7.36 -3.39
N VAL A 63 -10.18 8.46 -3.37
CA VAL A 63 -9.02 8.64 -4.25
C VAL A 63 -7.77 8.11 -3.54
N THR A 64 -7.08 7.15 -4.15
CA THR A 64 -5.81 6.63 -3.62
C THR A 64 -4.75 7.73 -3.49
N ALA A 65 -3.92 7.62 -2.46
CA ALA A 65 -2.73 8.44 -2.25
C ALA A 65 -1.47 7.88 -2.96
N ALA A 66 -1.57 6.75 -3.68
CA ALA A 66 -0.42 6.05 -4.26
C ALA A 66 0.50 6.96 -5.10
N GLY A 67 -0.07 7.72 -6.05
CA GLY A 67 0.69 8.65 -6.89
C GLY A 67 1.40 9.75 -6.07
N PRO A 68 0.68 10.57 -5.31
CA PRO A 68 1.29 11.62 -4.48
C PRO A 68 2.32 11.11 -3.45
N LEU A 69 2.13 9.92 -2.88
CA LEU A 69 3.11 9.30 -1.98
C LEU A 69 4.36 8.87 -2.74
N SER A 70 4.20 8.24 -3.92
CA SER A 70 5.31 7.90 -4.81
C SER A 70 6.13 9.13 -5.18
N ASP A 71 5.48 10.23 -5.59
CA ASP A 71 6.14 11.49 -5.94
C ASP A 71 6.97 12.07 -4.78
N ARG A 72 6.50 11.91 -3.54
CA ARG A 72 7.12 12.49 -2.34
C ARG A 72 8.21 11.62 -1.73
N THR A 73 8.12 10.30 -1.83
CA THR A 73 9.04 9.37 -1.15
C THR A 73 9.89 8.53 -2.09
N GLY A 74 9.56 8.47 -3.38
CA GLY A 74 10.15 7.54 -4.34
C GLY A 74 9.66 6.10 -4.17
N ALA A 75 8.64 5.86 -3.34
CA ALA A 75 8.01 4.54 -3.19
C ALA A 75 7.42 4.07 -4.52
N LYS A 76 7.41 2.75 -4.74
CA LYS A 76 6.80 2.15 -5.93
C LYS A 76 5.32 1.88 -5.70
N THR A 77 4.50 2.33 -6.64
CA THR A 77 3.07 2.00 -6.68
C THR A 77 2.87 0.57 -7.19
N VAL A 78 2.02 -0.20 -6.53
CA VAL A 78 1.79 -1.62 -6.83
C VAL A 78 0.30 -1.92 -6.84
N GLY A 79 -0.16 -2.71 -7.81
CA GLY A 79 -1.56 -3.14 -7.91
C GLY A 79 -1.81 -4.17 -9.02
N GLY A 80 -3.07 -4.61 -9.16
CA GLY A 80 -3.49 -5.70 -10.07
C GLY A 80 -3.64 -5.35 -11.55
N GLY A 81 -3.24 -4.14 -11.97
CA GLY A 81 -3.27 -3.71 -13.36
C GLY A 81 -4.54 -2.97 -13.80
N GLY A 82 -5.46 -2.63 -12.89
CA GLY A 82 -6.62 -1.80 -13.18
C GLY A 82 -6.29 -0.32 -13.47
N ALA A 83 -5.11 0.15 -13.04
CA ALA A 83 -4.60 1.49 -13.30
C ALA A 83 -3.36 1.44 -14.20
N SER A 84 -3.35 2.24 -15.28
CA SER A 84 -2.25 2.27 -16.26
C SER A 84 -0.98 2.96 -15.77
N CYS A 85 -1.06 3.70 -14.66
CA CYS A 85 0.04 4.47 -14.08
C CYS A 85 0.78 3.73 -12.93
N THR A 86 0.44 2.46 -12.67
CA THR A 86 1.08 1.64 -11.64
C THR A 86 2.50 1.25 -12.05
N ASP A 87 3.50 1.47 -11.18
CA ASP A 87 4.90 1.13 -11.43
C ASP A 87 5.11 -0.38 -11.54
N VAL A 88 4.52 -1.14 -10.62
CA VAL A 88 4.69 -2.59 -10.49
C VAL A 88 3.32 -3.26 -10.56
N VAL A 89 2.99 -3.82 -11.72
CA VAL A 89 1.79 -4.63 -11.88
C VAL A 89 2.09 -6.05 -11.42
N VAL A 90 1.27 -6.58 -10.52
CA VAL A 90 1.43 -7.91 -9.91
C VAL A 90 0.19 -8.78 -10.10
N GLY A 91 0.38 -10.10 -10.07
CA GLY A 91 -0.66 -11.11 -10.15
C GLY A 91 -0.51 -12.22 -9.11
N HIS A 92 -1.35 -13.25 -9.21
CA HIS A 92 -1.35 -14.37 -8.27
C HIS A 92 0.00 -15.09 -8.23
N GLY A 93 0.55 -15.28 -7.03
CA GLY A 93 1.81 -15.97 -6.80
C GLY A 93 3.06 -15.08 -6.90
N ASP A 94 2.92 -13.82 -7.31
CA ASP A 94 4.03 -12.87 -7.25
C ASP A 94 4.39 -12.55 -5.80
N THR A 95 5.65 -12.14 -5.60
CA THR A 95 6.15 -11.77 -4.28
C THR A 95 6.86 -10.42 -4.31
N LEU A 96 6.73 -9.67 -3.22
CA LEU A 96 7.44 -8.41 -2.98
C LEU A 96 8.28 -8.52 -1.72
N GLU A 97 9.54 -8.10 -1.81
CA GLU A 97 10.44 -8.07 -0.66
C GLU A 97 10.29 -6.79 0.14
N LEU A 98 9.76 -6.89 1.36
CA LEU A 98 9.68 -5.77 2.30
C LEU A 98 10.73 -5.95 3.39
N GLY A 99 11.99 -5.69 3.05
CA GLY A 99 13.11 -5.96 3.95
C GLY A 99 13.33 -7.46 4.12
N GLU A 100 13.15 -7.97 5.34
CA GLU A 100 13.18 -9.41 5.64
C GLU A 100 11.78 -10.06 5.61
N LEU A 101 10.74 -9.29 5.30
CA LEU A 101 9.38 -9.79 5.10
C LEU A 101 9.14 -10.07 3.62
N THR A 102 8.25 -11.02 3.33
CA THR A 102 7.81 -11.34 1.97
C THR A 102 6.31 -11.15 1.90
N ILE A 103 5.86 -10.31 0.97
CA ILE A 103 4.45 -10.11 0.67
C ILE A 103 4.10 -11.03 -0.50
N GLU A 104 3.27 -12.04 -0.28
CA GLU A 104 2.71 -12.90 -1.32
C GLU A 104 1.41 -12.29 -1.86
N VAL A 105 1.29 -12.19 -3.17
CA VAL A 105 0.13 -11.64 -3.86
C VAL A 105 -0.84 -12.75 -4.21
N LEU A 106 -2.09 -12.63 -3.77
CA LEU A 106 -3.18 -13.54 -4.09
C LEU A 106 -4.20 -12.79 -4.95
N ALA A 107 -4.39 -13.20 -6.21
CA ALA A 107 -5.53 -12.69 -6.97
C ALA A 107 -6.84 -13.16 -6.32
N THR A 108 -7.69 -12.21 -5.96
CA THR A 108 -8.98 -12.43 -5.31
C THR A 108 -10.07 -11.62 -6.02
N PRO A 109 -10.32 -11.87 -7.32
CA PRO A 109 -11.32 -11.14 -8.08
C PRO A 109 -12.72 -11.40 -7.53
N GLY A 110 -13.61 -10.45 -7.70
CA GLY A 110 -15.02 -10.57 -7.32
C GLY A 110 -15.64 -9.22 -7.05
N HIS A 111 -15.06 -8.43 -6.14
CA HIS A 111 -15.45 -7.04 -5.97
C HIS A 111 -15.11 -6.23 -7.23
N THR A 112 -13.86 -6.32 -7.68
CA THR A 112 -13.39 -5.90 -9.01
C THR A 112 -12.63 -7.05 -9.67
N ASP A 113 -12.34 -6.91 -10.97
CA ASP A 113 -11.52 -7.86 -11.74
C ASP A 113 -10.02 -7.75 -11.42
N ASP A 114 -9.56 -6.59 -10.93
CA ASP A 114 -8.18 -6.34 -10.50
C ASP A 114 -7.93 -6.55 -9.00
N SER A 115 -8.92 -7.06 -8.25
CA SER A 115 -8.83 -7.24 -6.80
C SER A 115 -7.74 -8.26 -6.39
N LEU A 116 -6.88 -7.82 -5.47
CA LEU A 116 -5.79 -8.59 -4.85
C LEU A 116 -5.93 -8.64 -3.33
N SER A 117 -5.36 -9.68 -2.75
CA SER A 117 -5.09 -9.80 -1.32
C SER A 117 -3.58 -9.96 -1.08
N PHE A 118 -3.06 -9.27 -0.07
CA PHE A 118 -1.64 -9.33 0.31
C PHE A 118 -1.48 -10.19 1.57
N LYS A 119 -0.74 -11.29 1.44
CA LYS A 119 -0.38 -12.18 2.56
C LYS A 119 1.05 -11.87 2.99
N ILE A 120 1.22 -11.51 4.27
CA ILE A 120 2.48 -11.03 4.85
C ILE A 120 2.90 -11.94 6.00
#